data_AF-A0A7S0PGF2-F1
#
_entry.id   AF-A0A7S0PGF2-F1
#
_cell.length_a   1.000
_cell.length_b   1.000
_cell.length_c   1.000
_cell.angle_alpha   90.00
_cell.angle_beta   90.00
_cell.angle_gamma   90.00
#
_symmetry.space_group_name_H-M   'P 1'
#
loop_
_entity.id
_entity.type
_entity.pdbx_description
1 polymer ?
#
loop_
_entity_poly.entity_id
_entity_poly.type
_entity_poly.pdbx_seq_one_letter_code
_entity_poly.pdbx_strand_id
1 'polypeptide(L)'
;ALLPRIVDLIREAVLTADPSVHAPSLACAATLARALGHAMAPHLHRLIGPMFSRGLSATLVDALAALAAYLPSMTSLIQERLLHEVSAVLSGRPFSVPQGPQLIPGTTLPGPMAAASGAVQ
;
A
#
# COMPACT_ATOMS: atom_id res chain seq x y z
N ALA A 1 19.58 19.75 9.18
CA ALA A 1 18.31 19.16 9.67
C ALA A 1 18.56 17.75 10.17
N LEU A 2 18.20 17.43 11.41
CA LEU A 2 18.50 16.13 12.05
C LEU A 2 17.57 15.01 11.57
N LEU A 3 16.33 15.36 11.23
CA LEU A 3 15.25 14.45 10.81
C LEU A 3 15.60 13.52 9.63
N PRO A 4 16.16 13.99 8.50
CA PRO A 4 16.53 13.09 7.40
C PRO A 4 17.61 12.08 7.80
N ARG A 5 18.51 12.44 8.73
CA ARG A 5 19.58 11.57 9.21
C ARG A 5 19.03 10.45 10.11
N ILE A 6 18.07 10.77 10.97
CA ILE A 6 17.39 9.78 11.82
C ILE A 6 16.57 8.81 10.95
N VAL A 7 15.85 9.33 9.95
CA VAL A 7 15.06 8.50 9.02
C VAL A 7 15.96 7.53 8.27
N ASP A 8 17.13 7.97 7.82
CA ASP A 8 18.08 7.11 7.10
C ASP A 8 18.58 5.97 8.01
N LEU A 9 18.94 6.28 9.26
CA LEU A 9 19.31 5.28 10.27
C LEU A 9 18.20 4.26 10.53
N ILE A 10 16.94 4.71 10.63
CA ILE A 10 15.80 3.80 10.80
C ILE A 10 15.65 2.93 9.55
N ARG A 11 15.80 3.50 8.36
CA ARG A 11 15.70 2.72 7.11
C ARG A 11 16.79 1.65 7.03
N GLU A 12 18.03 1.96 7.39
CA GLU A 12 19.11 0.97 7.48
C GLU A 12 18.83 -0.09 8.55
N ALA A 13 18.31 0.31 9.71
CA ALA A 13 17.91 -0.61 10.78
C ALA A 13 16.73 -1.51 10.40
N VAL A 14 15.81 -1.03 9.56
CA VAL A 14 14.68 -1.84 9.04
C VAL A 14 15.17 -2.84 7.99
N LEU A 15 16.15 -2.45 7.17
CA LEU A 15 16.77 -3.26 6.13
C LEU A 15 17.75 -4.31 6.68
N THR A 16 18.24 -4.15 7.91
CA THR A 16 19.16 -5.12 8.49
C THR A 16 18.47 -6.47 8.73
N ALA A 17 19.23 -7.55 8.58
CA ALA A 17 18.74 -8.91 8.76
C ALA A 17 18.47 -9.26 10.23
N ASP A 18 18.74 -8.36 11.18
CA ASP A 18 18.60 -8.65 12.60
C ASP A 18 17.14 -8.44 13.07
N PRO A 19 16.44 -9.46 13.58
CA PRO A 19 15.05 -9.34 14.02
C PRO A 19 14.92 -8.56 15.33
N SER A 20 15.97 -8.48 16.15
CA SER A 20 15.92 -7.81 17.45
C SER A 20 15.83 -6.29 17.32
N VAL A 21 16.38 -5.72 16.24
CA VAL A 21 16.36 -4.28 15.96
C VAL A 21 15.21 -3.86 15.05
N HIS A 22 14.64 -4.80 14.29
CA HIS A 22 13.55 -4.51 13.36
C HIS A 22 12.30 -4.02 14.10
N ALA A 23 11.79 -4.77 15.08
CA ALA A 23 10.62 -4.37 15.86
C ALA A 23 10.76 -2.98 16.54
N PRO A 24 11.84 -2.68 17.29
CA PRO A 24 11.99 -1.36 17.91
C PRO A 24 12.21 -0.24 16.89
N SER A 25 12.81 -0.51 15.71
CA SER A 25 12.95 0.50 14.66
C SER A 25 11.59 0.93 14.07
N LEU A 26 10.65 -0.02 13.92
CA LEU A 26 9.27 0.26 13.51
C LEU A 26 8.53 1.10 14.55
N ALA A 27 8.65 0.72 15.82
CA ALA A 27 8.05 1.47 16.93
C ALA A 27 8.61 2.90 17.00
N CYS A 28 9.92 3.06 16.83
CA CYS A 28 10.57 4.38 16.77
C CYS A 28 10.01 5.24 15.62
N ALA A 29 9.85 4.66 14.43
CA ALA A 29 9.24 5.36 13.30
C ALA A 29 7.80 5.81 13.61
N ALA A 30 7.00 4.97 14.26
CA ALA A 30 5.65 5.33 14.67
C ALA A 30 5.63 6.45 15.72
N THR A 31 6.53 6.41 16.71
CA THR A 31 6.67 7.48 17.71
C THR A 31 7.11 8.80 17.08
N LEU A 32 8.06 8.77 16.14
CA LEU A 32 8.49 9.96 15.43
C LEU A 32 7.37 10.55 14.58
N ALA A 33 6.58 9.70 13.91
CA ALA A 33 5.44 10.16 13.12
C ALA A 33 4.36 10.80 14.00
N ARG A 34 4.14 10.26 15.21
CA ARG A 34 3.25 10.83 16.21
C ARG A 34 3.74 12.20 16.70
N ALA A 35 5.05 12.35 16.90
CA ALA A 35 5.65 13.58 17.41
C ALA A 35 5.77 14.68 16.33
N LEU A 36 6.11 14.30 15.09
CA LEU A 36 6.45 15.21 14.00
C LEU A 36 5.30 15.40 12.99
N GLY A 37 4.35 14.46 12.95
CA GLY A 37 3.18 14.49 12.07
C GLY A 37 3.56 14.68 10.60
N HIS A 38 3.01 15.73 9.99
CA HIS A 38 3.19 16.07 8.58
C HIS A 38 4.65 16.27 8.14
N ALA A 39 5.55 16.68 9.04
CA ALA A 39 6.97 16.85 8.72
C ALA A 39 7.66 15.51 8.37
N MET A 40 7.06 14.38 8.79
CA MET A 40 7.58 13.04 8.53
C MET A 40 6.94 12.35 7.32
N ALA A 41 5.87 12.93 6.75
CA ALA A 41 5.15 12.39 5.59
C ALA A 41 6.03 12.05 4.38
N PRO A 42 6.95 12.91 3.90
CA PRO A 42 7.77 12.58 2.71
C PRO A 42 8.79 11.46 2.97
N HIS A 43 9.20 11.31 4.23
CA HIS A 43 10.19 10.32 4.65
C HIS A 43 9.57 8.94 4.87
N LEU A 44 8.32 8.90 5.35
CA LEU A 44 7.59 7.66 5.59
C LEU A 44 7.27 6.90 4.31
N HIS A 45 6.99 7.58 3.19
CA HIS A 45 6.77 6.92 1.90
C HIS A 45 7.99 6.04 1.50
N ARG A 46 9.21 6.53 1.76
CA ARG A 46 10.45 5.79 1.52
C ARG A 46 10.66 4.65 2.53
N LEU A 47 10.08 4.76 3.71
CA LEU A 47 10.27 3.83 4.83
C LEU A 47 9.24 2.68 4.78
N ILE A 48 8.03 2.93 4.29
CA ILE A 48 6.97 1.93 4.14
C ILE A 48 7.44 0.74 3.27
N GLY A 49 8.05 1.00 2.11
CA GLY A 49 8.57 -0.07 1.25
C GLY A 49 9.49 -1.07 1.98
N PRO A 50 10.58 -0.63 2.62
CA PRO A 50 11.46 -1.50 3.37
C PRO A 50 10.83 -2.09 4.64
N MET A 51 9.83 -1.45 5.27
CA MET A 51 9.11 -2.05 6.40
C MET A 51 8.42 -3.36 6.02
N PHE A 52 7.84 -3.44 4.82
CA PHE A 52 7.19 -4.65 4.31
C PHE A 52 8.16 -5.71 3.77
N SER A 53 9.47 -5.44 3.73
CA SER A 53 10.49 -6.38 3.22
C SER A 53 10.51 -7.73 3.95
N ARG A 54 10.00 -7.78 5.18
CA ARG A 54 10.05 -8.95 6.06
C ARG A 54 8.67 -9.60 6.24
N GLY A 55 7.67 -9.12 5.51
CA GLY A 55 6.27 -9.54 5.63
C GLY A 55 5.52 -8.86 6.77
N LEU A 56 4.37 -9.44 7.13
CA LEU A 56 3.45 -8.87 8.11
C LEU A 56 3.80 -9.32 9.53
N SER A 57 4.20 -8.37 10.38
CA SER A 57 4.43 -8.56 11.81
C SER A 57 3.41 -7.77 12.64
N ALA A 58 3.05 -8.25 13.83
CA ALA A 58 2.13 -7.54 14.74
C ALA A 58 2.63 -6.13 15.08
N THR A 59 3.94 -5.96 15.28
CA THR A 59 4.56 -4.65 15.55
C THR A 59 4.47 -3.71 14.35
N LEU A 60 4.56 -4.26 13.13
CA LEU A 60 4.42 -3.50 11.90
C LEU A 60 2.98 -2.99 11.74
N VAL A 61 1.99 -3.85 12.00
CA VAL A 61 0.58 -3.45 11.94
C VAL A 61 0.26 -2.35 12.96
N ASP A 62 0.77 -2.47 14.19
CA ASP A 62 0.58 -1.44 15.22
C ASP A 62 1.23 -0.11 14.83
N ALA A 63 2.45 -0.15 14.31
CA ALA A 63 3.15 1.02 13.80
C ALA A 63 2.37 1.68 12.66
N LEU A 64 1.90 0.91 11.68
CA LEU A 64 1.09 1.40 10.56
C LEU A 64 -0.26 1.98 11.01
N ALA A 65 -0.91 1.38 12.01
CA ALA A 65 -2.15 1.88 12.56
C ALA A 65 -1.95 3.26 13.21
N ALA A 66 -0.86 3.44 13.96
CA ALA A 66 -0.47 4.75 14.48
C ALA A 66 -0.23 5.74 13.32
N LEU A 67 0.50 5.34 12.28
CA LEU A 67 0.74 6.20 11.12
C LEU A 67 -0.56 6.63 10.43
N ALA A 68 -1.50 5.70 10.22
CA ALA A 68 -2.79 6.00 9.60
C ALA A 68 -3.64 6.96 10.45
N ALA A 69 -3.54 6.89 11.78
CA ALA A 69 -4.23 7.79 12.69
C ALA A 69 -3.70 9.23 12.64
N TYR A 70 -2.37 9.41 12.52
CA TYR A 70 -1.76 10.73 12.51
C TYR A 70 -1.63 11.33 11.10
N LEU A 71 -1.60 10.50 10.06
CA LEU A 71 -1.33 10.91 8.68
C LEU A 71 -2.34 10.25 7.71
N PRO A 72 -3.58 10.76 7.65
CA PRO A 72 -4.64 10.18 6.80
C PRO A 72 -4.26 10.15 5.31
N SER A 73 -3.41 11.09 4.86
CA SER A 73 -2.90 11.14 3.49
C SER A 73 -2.04 9.92 3.10
N MET A 74 -1.51 9.18 4.08
CA MET A 74 -0.73 7.96 3.83
C MET A 74 -1.54 6.68 3.95
N THR A 75 -2.76 6.74 4.46
CA THR A 75 -3.61 5.57 4.65
C THR A 75 -3.86 4.82 3.35
N SER A 76 -4.07 5.52 2.24
CA SER A 76 -4.27 4.89 0.91
C SER A 76 -3.07 4.02 0.50
N LEU A 77 -1.86 4.54 0.70
CA LEU A 77 -0.63 3.82 0.35
C LEU A 77 -0.41 2.61 1.27
N ILE A 78 -0.63 2.78 2.57
CA ILE A 78 -0.53 1.71 3.57
C ILE A 78 -1.51 0.58 3.22
N GLN A 79 -2.75 0.92 2.87
CA GLN A 79 -3.77 -0.05 2.48
C GLN A 79 -3.39 -0.83 1.22
N GLU A 80 -2.92 -0.15 0.17
CA GLU A 80 -2.45 -0.80 -1.05
C GLU A 80 -1.32 -1.79 -0.76
N ARG A 81 -0.33 -1.39 0.05
CA ARG A 81 0.81 -2.27 0.39
C ARG A 81 0.42 -3.43 1.29
N LEU A 82 -0.45 -3.20 2.28
CA LEU A 82 -0.99 -4.28 3.11
C LEU A 82 -1.77 -5.29 2.28
N LEU A 83 -2.64 -4.83 1.38
CA LEU A 83 -3.39 -5.70 0.47
C LEU A 83 -2.46 -6.50 -0.43
N HIS A 84 -1.38 -5.88 -0.90
CA HIS A 84 -0.35 -6.56 -1.69
C HIS A 84 0.31 -7.70 -0.93
N GLU A 85 0.74 -7.45 0.30
CA GLU A 85 1.40 -8.44 1.14
C GLU A 85 0.43 -9.57 1.51
N VAL A 86 -0.80 -9.24 1.90
CA VAL A 86 -1.83 -10.24 2.22
C VAL A 86 -2.15 -11.09 0.98
N SER A 87 -2.31 -10.48 -0.19
CA SER A 87 -2.52 -11.21 -1.45
C SER A 87 -1.32 -12.09 -1.81
N ALA A 88 -0.10 -11.59 -1.63
CA ALA A 88 1.11 -12.37 -1.88
C ALA A 88 1.19 -13.58 -0.96
N VAL A 89 0.83 -13.45 0.32
CA VAL A 89 0.80 -14.55 1.29
C VAL A 89 -0.32 -15.54 0.99
N LEU A 90 -1.54 -15.08 0.69
CA LEU A 90 -2.70 -15.95 0.51
C LEU A 90 -2.79 -16.60 -0.87
N SER A 91 -2.45 -15.85 -1.93
CA SER A 91 -2.62 -16.28 -3.33
C SER A 91 -1.30 -16.53 -4.05
N GLY A 92 -0.15 -16.26 -3.43
CA GLY A 92 1.16 -16.32 -4.08
C GLY A 92 1.33 -15.30 -5.21
N ARG A 93 0.43 -14.32 -5.30
CA ARG A 93 0.39 -13.33 -6.37
C ARG A 93 0.19 -11.93 -5.79
N PRO A 94 0.93 -10.92 -6.29
CA PRO A 94 0.71 -9.54 -5.91
C PRO A 94 -0.73 -9.13 -6.25
N PHE A 95 -1.39 -8.37 -5.38
CA PHE A 95 -2.73 -7.89 -5.67
C PHE A 95 -2.68 -7.06 -6.96
N SER A 96 -3.50 -7.43 -7.93
CA SER A 96 -3.79 -6.58 -9.08
C SER A 96 -5.18 -6.03 -8.83
N VAL A 97 -5.31 -4.71 -8.70
CA VAL A 97 -6.64 -4.08 -8.71
C VAL A 97 -7.35 -4.60 -9.97
N PRO A 98 -8.53 -5.22 -9.84
CA PRO A 98 -9.33 -5.56 -11.01
C PRO A 98 -9.60 -4.24 -11.72
N GLN A 99 -8.96 -4.02 -12.88
CA GLN A 99 -9.43 -2.98 -13.78
C GLN A 99 -10.89 -3.34 -14.08
N GLY A 100 -11.83 -2.56 -13.54
CA GLY A 100 -13.24 -2.65 -13.91
C GLY A 100 -13.36 -2.66 -15.44
N PRO A 101 -14.44 -3.25 -15.98
CA PRO A 101 -14.51 -3.76 -17.35
C PRO A 101 -13.84 -2.82 -18.35
N GLN A 102 -12.62 -3.20 -18.72
CA GLN A 102 -11.88 -2.63 -19.83
C GLN A 102 -12.78 -2.83 -21.05
N LEU A 103 -13.41 -1.74 -21.50
CA LEU A 103 -13.98 -1.63 -22.84
C LEU A 103 -12.85 -1.92 -23.82
N ILE A 104 -12.71 -3.20 -24.17
CA ILE A 104 -11.94 -3.72 -25.29
C ILE A 104 -12.36 -2.96 -26.55
N PRO A 105 -11.52 -2.08 -27.12
CA PRO A 105 -11.77 -1.51 -28.43
C PRO A 105 -11.43 -2.60 -29.44
N GLY A 106 -12.42 -3.36 -29.90
CA GLY A 106 -12.23 -4.23 -31.07
C GLY A 106 -12.79 -5.64 -31.03
N THR A 107 -13.78 -5.96 -30.18
CA THR A 107 -14.51 -7.22 -30.35
C THR A 107 -15.96 -6.94 -30.70
N THR A 108 -16.22 -6.95 -32.01
CA THR A 108 -17.54 -6.98 -32.62
C THR A 108 -18.42 -8.01 -31.92
N LEU A 109 -19.41 -7.53 -31.18
CA LEU A 109 -20.53 -8.35 -30.70
C LEU A 109 -21.51 -8.51 -31.86
N PRO A 110 -21.86 -9.73 -32.31
CA PRO A 110 -23.03 -9.94 -33.14
C PRO A 110 -24.27 -9.58 -32.30
N GLY A 111 -24.98 -8.53 -32.73
CA GLY A 111 -26.16 -8.02 -32.05
C GLY A 111 -27.28 -9.07 -31.97
N PRO A 112 -28.16 -8.96 -30.95
CA PRO A 112 -29.30 -9.85 -30.82
C PRO A 112 -30.29 -9.61 -31.96
N MET A 113 -30.77 -10.69 -32.57
CA MET A 113 -31.86 -10.66 -33.54
C MET A 113 -33.09 -9.96 -32.95
N ALA A 114 -33.39 -8.76 -33.42
CA ALA A 114 -34.69 -8.11 -33.23
C ALA A 114 -35.49 -8.28 -34.53
N ALA A 115 -36.46 -9.18 -34.46
CA ALA A 115 -37.41 -9.50 -35.51
C ALA A 115 -38.42 -8.36 -35.74
N ALA A 116 -38.79 -8.21 -37.02
CA ALA A 116 -40.09 -7.78 -37.56
C ALA A 116 -40.73 -6.46 -37.08
N SER A 117 -41.02 -5.55 -38.03
CA SER A 117 -42.38 -5.34 -38.56
C SER A 117 -42.58 -3.92 -39.12
N GLY A 118 -43.28 -3.80 -40.26
CA GLY A 118 -44.04 -2.60 -40.61
C GLY A 118 -43.52 -1.75 -41.77
N ALA A 119 -43.95 -2.09 -42.99
CA ALA A 119 -44.07 -1.15 -44.12
C ALA A 119 -45.28 -0.20 -43.92
N VAL A 120 -45.37 0.81 -44.79
CA VAL A 120 -46.31 1.95 -44.89
C VAL A 120 -45.79 3.22 -44.19
N GLN A 121 -45.52 4.33 -44.88
CA GLN A 121 -46.31 4.99 -45.92
C GLN A 121 -45.44 5.79 -46.90
#